data_AF-A0A3B9XQX9-F1
#
_entry.id   AF-A0A3B9XQX9-F1
#
_cell.length_a   1.000
_cell.length_b   1.000
_cell.length_c   1.000
_cell.angle_alpha   90.00
_cell.angle_beta   90.00
_cell.angle_gamma   90.00
#
_symmetry.space_group_name_H-M   'P 1'
#
loop_
_entity.id
_entity.type
_entity.pdbx_description
1 polymer ?
#
loop_
_entity_poly.entity_id
_entity_poly.type
_entity_poly.pdbx_seq_one_letter_code
_entity_poly.pdbx_strand_id
1 'polypeptide(L)'
;TLTHYLAALILLGGGWNALFMAGTQMVATTHPGPERFQAQATNDFIVFACQGVASLCAGFLLAQIGWQGLNMVALAMLLICLMVWLHLVLIKQIGRVQTATE
;
A
#
# COMPACT_ATOMS: atom_id res chain seq x y z
N THR A 1 16.18 6.13 -20.72
CA THR A 1 15.81 4.70 -20.79
C THR A 1 16.33 3.91 -19.58
N LEU A 2 17.64 3.86 -19.28
CA LEU A 2 18.12 3.15 -18.07
C LEU A 2 17.98 3.98 -16.78
N THR A 3 18.34 5.26 -16.81
CA THR A 3 18.28 6.14 -15.62
C THR A 3 16.86 6.30 -15.08
N HIS A 4 15.88 6.42 -15.97
CA HIS A 4 14.46 6.50 -15.59
C HIS A 4 13.97 5.19 -14.96
N TYR A 5 14.40 4.05 -15.51
CA TYR A 5 14.07 2.73 -14.98
C TYR A 5 14.69 2.51 -13.58
N LEU A 6 15.97 2.83 -13.41
CA LEU A 6 16.66 2.72 -12.12
C LEU A 6 16.08 3.68 -11.07
N ALA A 7 15.81 4.93 -11.45
CA ALA A 7 15.15 5.89 -10.56
C ALA A 7 13.77 5.38 -10.13
N ALA A 8 12.99 4.84 -11.06
CA ALA A 8 11.70 4.23 -10.76
C ALA A 8 11.82 3.03 -9.81
N LEU A 9 12.79 2.14 -10.00
CA LEU A 9 13.07 1.01 -9.11
C LEU A 9 13.47 1.45 -7.70
N ILE A 10 14.31 2.49 -7.58
CA ILE A 10 14.73 3.04 -6.29
C ILE A 10 13.53 3.65 -5.57
N LEU A 11 12.74 4.49 -6.25
CA LEU A 11 11.55 5.11 -5.67
C LEU A 11 10.49 4.08 -5.30
N LEU A 12 10.26 3.08 -6.16
CA LEU A 12 9.33 1.99 -5.90
C LEU A 12 9.77 1.16 -4.70
N GLY A 13 11.04 0.79 -4.64
CA GLY A 13 11.60 0.05 -3.51
C GLY A 13 11.53 0.85 -2.20
N GLY A 14 11.87 2.14 -2.24
CA GLY A 14 11.76 3.04 -1.09
C GLY A 14 10.32 3.18 -0.61
N GLY A 15 9.38 3.42 -1.54
CA GLY A 15 7.95 3.54 -1.25
C GLY A 15 7.34 2.27 -0.68
N TRP A 16 7.70 1.10 -1.23
CA TRP A 16 7.26 -0.20 -0.73
C TRP A 16 7.70 -0.45 0.72
N ASN A 17 8.98 -0.19 1.04
CA ASN A 17 9.49 -0.38 2.39
C ASN A 17 8.82 0.57 3.39
N ALA A 18 8.64 1.83 3.01
CA ALA A 18 7.93 2.79 3.85
C ALA A 18 6.48 2.39 4.09
N LEU A 19 5.77 1.91 3.06
CA LEU A 19 4.39 1.43 3.18
C LEU A 19 4.29 0.21 4.10
N PHE A 20 5.19 -0.77 3.94
CA PHE A 20 5.22 -1.97 4.78
C PHE A 20 5.50 -1.63 6.25
N MET A 21 6.48 -0.76 6.50
CA MET A 21 6.81 -0.31 7.86
C MET A 21 5.67 0.50 8.50
N ALA A 22 5.08 1.44 7.78
CA ALA A 22 3.94 2.22 8.27
C ALA A 22 2.70 1.35 8.53
N GLY A 23 2.43 0.38 7.65
CA GLY A 23 1.31 -0.56 7.79
C GLY A 23 1.44 -1.44 9.03
N THR A 24 2.59 -2.08 9.20
CA THR A 24 2.87 -2.91 10.40
C THR A 24 2.83 -2.07 11.68
N GLN A 25 3.34 -0.83 11.66
CA GLN A 25 3.24 0.08 12.80
C GLN A 25 1.80 0.47 13.14
N MET A 26 0.93 0.68 12.14
CA MET A 26 -0.49 0.97 12.36
C MET A 26 -1.23 -0.22 13.01
N VAL A 27 -0.97 -1.44 12.55
CA VAL A 27 -1.53 -2.67 13.15
C VAL A 27 -1.05 -2.81 14.60
N ALA A 28 0.23 -2.59 14.84
CA ALA A 28 0.85 -2.70 16.17
C ALA A 28 0.32 -1.66 17.18
N THR A 29 -0.04 -0.47 16.74
CA THR A 29 -0.57 0.60 17.60
C THR A 29 -2.08 0.47 17.87
N THR A 30 -2.82 -0.20 16.99
CA THR A 30 -4.28 -0.39 17.12
C THR A 30 -4.64 -1.53 18.07
N HIS A 31 -3.75 -2.51 18.27
CA HIS A 31 -3.98 -3.67 19.15
C HIS A 31 -2.96 -3.74 20.30
N PRO A 32 -3.08 -2.90 21.35
CA PRO A 32 -2.22 -3.01 22.52
C PRO A 32 -2.61 -4.23 23.38
N GLY A 33 -1.74 -5.25 23.44
CA GLY A 33 -1.94 -6.42 24.31
C GLY A 33 -1.44 -7.75 23.72
N PRO A 34 -1.86 -8.89 24.30
CA PRO A 34 -1.48 -10.24 23.84
C PRO A 34 -1.88 -10.51 22.37
N GLU A 35 -2.93 -9.86 21.89
CA GLU A 35 -3.46 -10.01 20.54
C GLU A 35 -2.58 -9.36 19.46
N ARG A 36 -1.63 -8.48 19.85
CA ARG A 36 -0.72 -7.80 18.92
C ARG A 36 0.05 -8.78 18.03
N PHE A 37 0.53 -9.88 18.61
CA PHE A 37 1.30 -10.89 17.87
C PHE A 37 0.45 -11.63 16.85
N GLN A 38 -0.81 -11.96 17.20
CA GLN A 38 -1.75 -12.57 16.26
C GLN A 38 -2.12 -11.60 15.14
N ALA A 39 -2.44 -10.34 15.46
CA ALA A 39 -2.76 -9.32 14.46
C ALA A 39 -1.59 -9.06 13.49
N GLN A 40 -0.36 -9.01 14.01
CA GLN A 40 0.85 -8.87 13.20
C GLN A 40 1.08 -10.08 12.29
N ALA A 41 0.92 -11.31 12.82
CA ALA A 41 1.07 -12.52 12.03
C ALA A 41 0.03 -12.63 10.91
N THR A 42 -1.23 -12.25 11.17
CA THR A 42 -2.27 -12.20 10.15
C THR A 42 -1.96 -11.16 9.07
N ASN A 43 -1.52 -9.96 9.46
CA ASN A 43 -1.11 -8.93 8.50
C ASN A 43 0.00 -9.43 7.58
N ASP A 44 1.07 -9.97 8.16
CA ASP A 44 2.23 -10.41 7.38
C ASP A 44 1.87 -11.60 6.49
N PHE A 45 1.05 -12.53 6.99
CA PHE A 45 0.52 -13.64 6.17
C PHE A 45 -0.27 -13.14 4.96
N ILE A 46 -1.17 -12.18 5.12
CA ILE A 46 -1.98 -11.63 4.02
C ILE A 46 -1.08 -10.94 2.99
N VAL A 47 -0.12 -10.12 3.44
CA VAL A 47 0.81 -9.42 2.55
C VAL A 47 1.62 -10.43 1.73
N PHE A 48 2.23 -11.43 2.38
CA PHE A 48 3.04 -12.43 1.68
C PHE A 48 2.19 -13.36 0.80
N ALA A 49 0.99 -13.75 1.22
CA ALA A 49 0.10 -14.57 0.41
C ALA A 49 -0.34 -13.82 -0.86
N CYS A 50 -0.72 -12.54 -0.74
CA CYS A 50 -1.05 -11.70 -1.88
C CYS A 50 0.15 -11.55 -2.83
N GLN A 51 1.35 -11.32 -2.29
CA GLN A 51 2.57 -11.26 -3.09
C GLN A 51 2.88 -12.58 -3.81
N GLY A 52 2.62 -13.72 -3.16
CA GLY A 52 2.74 -15.04 -3.78
C GLY A 52 1.80 -15.22 -4.97
N VAL A 53 0.51 -14.88 -4.79
CA VAL A 53 -0.48 -14.93 -5.87
C VAL A 53 -0.10 -13.97 -7.01
N ALA A 54 0.30 -12.74 -6.70
CA ALA A 54 0.73 -11.77 -7.68
C ALA A 54 1.94 -12.27 -8.49
N SER A 55 2.91 -12.91 -7.83
CA SER A 55 4.08 -13.51 -8.48
C SER A 55 3.70 -14.62 -9.45
N LEU A 56 2.76 -15.50 -9.05
CA LEU A 56 2.23 -16.56 -9.92
C LEU A 56 1.48 -15.97 -11.14
N CYS A 57 0.73 -14.89 -10.96
CA CYS A 57 -0.03 -14.24 -12.02
C CYS A 57 0.83 -13.31 -12.90
N ALA A 58 2.02 -12.90 -12.46
CA ALA A 58 2.82 -11.86 -13.13
C ALA A 58 3.17 -12.24 -14.57
N GLY A 59 3.54 -13.50 -14.82
CA GLY A 59 3.87 -13.98 -16.17
C GLY A 59 2.67 -13.94 -17.12
N PHE A 60 1.50 -14.39 -16.65
CA PHE A 60 0.27 -14.36 -17.43
C PHE A 60 -0.18 -12.92 -17.73
N LEU A 61 -0.16 -12.04 -16.73
CA LEU A 61 -0.50 -10.63 -16.91
C LEU A 61 0.47 -9.96 -17.88
N LEU A 62 1.77 -10.19 -17.74
CA LEU A 62 2.76 -9.63 -18.66
C LEU A 62 2.54 -10.07 -20.11
N ALA A 63 2.17 -11.33 -20.34
CA ALA A 63 1.87 -11.84 -21.67
C ALA A 63 0.61 -11.21 -22.29
N GLN A 64 -0.41 -10.93 -21.48
CA GLN A 64 -1.71 -10.43 -21.97
C GLN A 64 -1.74 -8.90 -22.17
N ILE A 65 -1.22 -8.13 -21.21
CA ILE A 65 -1.32 -6.65 -21.21
C ILE A 65 0.00 -5.94 -21.46
N GLY A 66 1.11 -6.68 -21.55
CA GLY A 66 2.44 -6.13 -21.76
C GLY A 66 2.92 -5.25 -20.61
N TRP A 67 4.14 -4.71 -20.76
CA TRP A 67 4.78 -3.90 -19.71
C TRP A 67 4.08 -2.56 -19.48
N GLN A 68 3.62 -1.91 -20.55
CA GLN A 68 2.93 -0.62 -20.45
C GLN A 68 1.53 -0.76 -19.82
N GLY A 69 0.79 -1.82 -20.17
CA GLY A 69 -0.49 -2.12 -19.53
C GLY A 69 -0.32 -2.40 -18.03
N LEU A 70 0.70 -3.17 -17.65
CA LEU A 70 0.99 -3.46 -16.26
C LEU A 70 1.29 -2.18 -15.45
N ASN A 71 2.09 -1.26 -16.01
CA ASN A 71 2.37 0.04 -15.39
C ASN A 71 1.10 0.89 -15.22
N MET A 72 0.18 0.83 -16.19
CA MET A 72 -1.08 1.58 -16.12
C MET A 72 -2.02 1.03 -15.06
N VAL A 73 -2.10 -0.31 -14.92
CA VAL A 73 -2.83 -0.95 -13.82
C VAL A 73 -2.22 -0.58 -12.46
N ALA A 74 -0.89 -0.67 -12.33
CA ALA A 74 -0.19 -0.26 -11.10
C ALA A 74 -0.45 1.21 -10.75
N LEU A 75 -0.41 2.10 -11.75
CA LEU A 75 -0.72 3.52 -11.56
C LEU A 75 -2.17 3.72 -11.12
N ALA A 76 -3.14 3.02 -11.72
CA ALA A 76 -4.54 3.09 -11.33
C ALA A 76 -4.75 2.65 -9.86
N MET A 77 -4.11 1.57 -9.43
CA MET A 77 -4.18 1.10 -8.04
C MET A 77 -3.58 2.14 -7.06
N LEU A 78 -2.43 2.74 -7.41
CA LEU A 78 -1.82 3.80 -6.60
C LEU A 78 -2.73 5.03 -6.48
N LEU A 79 -3.38 5.43 -7.57
CA LEU A 79 -4.33 6.55 -7.56
C LEU A 79 -5.54 6.26 -6.66
N ILE A 80 -6.07 5.04 -6.68
CA ILE A 80 -7.16 4.64 -5.78
C ILE A 80 -6.71 4.74 -4.32
N CYS A 81 -5.53 4.20 -3.98
CA CYS A 81 -4.98 4.32 -2.62
C CYS A 81 -4.82 5.79 -2.18
N LEU A 82 -4.34 6.66 -3.08
CA LEU A 82 -4.19 8.09 -2.81
C LEU A 82 -5.55 8.76 -2.59
N MET A 83 -6.55 8.44 -3.41
CA MET A 83 -7.91 8.98 -3.27
C MET A 83 -8.55 8.56 -1.94
N VAL A 84 -8.43 7.28 -1.56
CA VAL A 84 -8.93 6.79 -0.27
C VAL A 84 -8.25 7.50 0.89
N TRP A 85 -6.93 7.63 0.84
CA TRP A 85 -6.18 8.34 1.87
C TRP A 85 -6.60 9.81 1.99
N LEU A 86 -6.69 10.53 0.87
CA LEU A 86 -7.11 11.93 0.84
C LEU A 86 -8.54 12.09 1.40
N HIS A 87 -9.46 11.21 1.01
CA HIS A 87 -10.82 11.20 1.50
C HIS A 87 -10.89 11.00 3.02
N LEU A 88 -10.14 10.04 3.56
CA LEU A 88 -10.06 9.81 5.01
C LEU A 88 -9.45 11.00 5.78
N VAL A 89 -8.41 11.62 5.22
CA VAL A 89 -7.79 12.82 5.80
C VAL A 89 -8.76 13.99 5.83
N LEU A 90 -9.49 14.23 4.73
CA LEU A 90 -10.49 15.30 4.65
C LEU A 90 -11.60 15.11 5.69
N ILE A 91 -12.13 13.89 5.83
CA ILE A 91 -13.15 13.57 6.86
C ILE A 91 -12.60 13.87 8.26
N LYS A 92 -11.37 13.43 8.55
CA LYS A 92 -10.74 13.63 9.86
C LYS A 92 -10.47 15.10 10.18
N GLN A 93 -10.14 15.92 9.18
CA GLN A 93 -9.93 17.37 9.32
C GLN A 93 -11.23 18.09 9.64
N ILE A 94 -12.33 17.78 8.92
CA ILE A 94 -13.65 18.39 9.15
C ILE A 94 -14.15 18.11 10.57
N GLY A 95 -14.03 16.86 11.03
CA GLY A 95 -14.44 16.50 12.39
C GLY A 95 -13.63 17.21 13.49
N ARG A 96 -12.33 17.46 13.28
CA ARG A 96 -11.50 18.21 14.24
C ARG A 96 -11.86 19.69 14.32
N VAL A 97 -12.31 20.30 13.22
CA VAL A 97 -12.73 21.71 13.20
C VAL A 97 -14.03 21.89 14.00
N GLN A 98 -14.99 20.97 13.90
CA GLN A 98 -16.24 21.04 14.67
C GLN A 98 -16.01 20.94 16.19
N THR A 99 -15.15 20.03 16.64
CA THR A 99 -14.83 19.88 18.08
C THR A 99 -14.04 21.04 18.68
N ALA A 100 -13.44 21.92 17.85
CA ALA A 100 -12.69 23.09 18.32
C ALA A 100 -13.57 24.36 18.39
N THR A 101 -14.77 24.30 17.81
CA THR A 101 -15.76 25.41 17.81
C THR A 101 -16.88 25.24 18.83
N GLU A 102 -16.99 24.06 19.46
CA GLU A 102 -17.86 23.78 20.62
C GLU A 102 -17.09 24.00 21.93
#